data_AF-A0A538Q8Y6-F1
#
_entry.id   AF-A0A538Q8Y6-F1
#
_cell.length_a   1.000
_cell.length_b   1.000
_cell.length_c   1.000
_cell.angle_alpha   90.00
_cell.angle_beta   90.00
_cell.angle_gamma   90.00
#
_symmetry.space_group_name_H-M   'P 1'
#
loop_
_entity.id
_entity.type
_entity.pdbx_description
1 polymer ?
#
loop_
_entity_poly.entity_id
_entity_poly.type
_entity_poly.pdbx_seq_one_letter_code
_entity_poly.pdbx_strand_id
1 'polypeptide(L)'
;MATEAQARITEAIARMTASEIEGSRFDQLGLRDGLTIIEDYVRSGELGVAFDHLLYMVLETEIAMSSTSVDLLKETAAAFGLAPPRVSIAM
;
A
#
# COMPACT_ATOMS: atom_id res chain seq x y z
N MET A 1 7.39 4.87 -2.64
CA MET A 1 6.55 3.68 -2.45
C MET A 1 5.21 4.02 -1.80
N ALA A 2 5.15 4.44 -0.52
CA ALA A 2 3.89 4.70 0.17
C ALA A 2 3.00 5.76 -0.50
N THR A 3 3.60 6.89 -0.94
CA THR A 3 2.89 7.92 -1.72
C THR A 3 2.30 7.37 -3.02
N GLU A 4 3.02 6.49 -3.71
CA GLU A 4 2.52 5.85 -4.93
C GLU A 4 1.34 4.92 -4.63
N ALA A 5 1.46 4.08 -3.60
CA ALA A 5 0.39 3.17 -3.20
C ALA A 5 -0.90 3.94 -2.87
N GLN A 6 -0.79 5.02 -2.09
CA GLN A 6 -1.92 5.89 -1.78
C GLN A 6 -2.52 6.54 -3.04
N ALA A 7 -1.69 7.05 -3.95
CA ALA A 7 -2.14 7.67 -5.19
C ALA A 7 -2.91 6.67 -6.07
N ARG A 8 -2.37 5.45 -6.25
CA ARG A 8 -3.00 4.36 -7.02
C ARG A 8 -4.34 3.93 -6.41
N ILE A 9 -4.41 3.80 -5.09
CA ILE A 9 -5.67 3.51 -4.38
C ILE A 9 -6.69 4.63 -4.61
N THR A 10 -6.26 5.88 -4.51
CA THR A 10 -7.12 7.05 -4.73
C THR A 10 -7.66 7.09 -6.16
N GLU A 11 -6.81 6.82 -7.15
CA GLU A 11 -7.22 6.71 -8.56
C GLU A 11 -8.20 5.56 -8.81
N ALA A 12 -8.03 4.42 -8.15
CA ALA A 12 -8.95 3.29 -8.24
C ALA A 12 -10.33 3.66 -7.67
N ILE A 13 -10.35 4.22 -6.46
CA ILE A 13 -11.58 4.68 -5.79
C ILE A 13 -12.30 5.73 -6.64
N ALA A 14 -11.58 6.66 -7.26
CA ALA A 14 -12.17 7.71 -8.09
C ALA A 14 -12.90 7.17 -9.34
N ARG A 15 -12.64 5.92 -9.75
CA ARG A 15 -13.32 5.25 -10.87
C ARG A 15 -14.52 4.41 -10.42
N MET A 16 -14.75 4.30 -9.12
CA MET A 16 -15.83 3.51 -8.51
C MET A 16 -16.98 4.42 -8.08
N THR A 17 -18.18 3.89 -8.10
CA THR A 17 -19.36 4.50 -7.47
C THR A 17 -19.37 4.23 -5.97
N ALA A 18 -20.14 5.03 -5.22
CA ALA A 18 -20.27 4.83 -3.77
C ALA A 18 -20.74 3.41 -3.40
N SER A 19 -21.68 2.85 -4.17
CA SER A 19 -22.19 1.49 -3.97
C SER A 19 -21.18 0.38 -4.33
N GLU A 20 -20.21 0.67 -5.21
CA GLU A 20 -19.11 -0.27 -5.50
C GLU A 20 -18.03 -0.21 -4.42
N ILE A 21 -17.89 0.93 -3.75
CA ILE A 21 -16.96 1.08 -2.63
C ILE A 21 -17.52 0.38 -1.40
N GLU A 22 -18.79 0.62 -1.03
CA GLU A 22 -19.40 0.10 0.19
C GLU A 22 -19.24 -1.43 0.34
N GLY A 23 -18.62 -1.87 1.44
CA GLY A 23 -18.36 -3.29 1.71
C GLY A 23 -17.29 -3.95 0.82
N SER A 24 -16.68 -3.20 -0.10
CA SER A 24 -15.53 -3.67 -0.88
C SER A 24 -14.22 -3.57 -0.08
N ARG A 25 -13.14 -4.10 -0.64
CA ARG A 25 -11.81 -3.97 -0.06
C ARG A 25 -11.38 -2.51 0.14
N PHE A 26 -11.89 -1.57 -0.67
CA PHE A 26 -11.56 -0.15 -0.58
C PHE A 26 -12.33 0.62 0.52
N ASP A 27 -13.30 -0.02 1.18
CA ASP A 27 -14.08 0.56 2.28
C ASP A 27 -13.43 0.31 3.65
N GLN A 28 -12.12 0.58 3.73
CA GLN A 28 -11.33 0.38 4.94
C GLN A 28 -10.59 1.69 5.26
N LEU A 29 -10.74 2.17 6.50
CA LEU A 29 -10.09 3.41 6.97
C LEU A 29 -8.56 3.37 6.77
N GLY A 30 -7.95 2.19 6.98
CA GLY A 30 -6.52 1.98 6.80
C GLY A 30 -6.01 2.20 5.36
N LEU A 31 -6.90 2.21 4.36
CA LEU A 31 -6.55 2.45 2.96
C LEU A 31 -6.82 3.90 2.53
N ARG A 32 -7.81 4.56 3.13
CA ARG A 32 -8.16 5.96 2.82
C ARG A 32 -7.10 6.92 3.34
N ASP A 33 -6.60 6.69 4.55
CA ASP A 33 -5.59 7.51 5.22
C ASP A 33 -4.24 6.78 5.40
N GLY A 34 -3.98 5.79 4.55
CA GLY A 34 -2.84 4.88 4.70
C GLY A 34 -1.48 5.57 4.71
N LEU A 35 -1.30 6.63 3.90
CA LEU A 35 -0.07 7.42 3.90
C LEU A 35 0.18 8.09 5.26
N THR A 36 -0.84 8.72 5.84
CA THR A 36 -0.73 9.37 7.16
C THR A 36 -0.38 8.36 8.24
N ILE A 37 -1.02 7.19 8.22
CA ILE A 37 -0.75 6.10 9.15
C ILE A 37 0.72 5.64 9.06
N ILE A 38 1.23 5.44 7.84
CA ILE A 38 2.64 5.07 7.61
C ILE A 38 3.58 6.15 8.14
N GLU A 39 3.30 7.43 7.86
CA GLU A 39 4.13 8.55 8.32
C GLU A 39 4.20 8.63 9.85
N ASP A 40 3.10 8.35 10.55
CA ASP A 40 3.06 8.34 12.00
C ASP A 40 3.89 7.18 12.59
N TYR A 41 3.84 5.98 12.00
CA TYR A 41 4.70 4.87 12.41
C TYR A 41 6.19 5.16 12.14
N VAL A 42 6.51 5.75 10.98
CA VAL A 42 7.90 6.16 10.67
C VAL A 42 8.40 7.19 11.68
N ARG A 43 7.57 8.20 12.01
CA ARG A 43 7.92 9.24 13.01
C ARG A 43 8.17 8.65 14.39
N SER A 44 7.46 7.58 14.73
CA SER A 44 7.59 6.87 16.01
C SER A 44 8.74 5.84 16.02
N GLY A 45 9.42 5.64 14.89
CA GLY A 45 10.51 4.66 14.74
C GLY A 45 10.03 3.22 14.52
N GLU A 46 8.72 3.01 14.34
CA GLU A 46 8.10 1.70 14.14
C GLU A 46 8.15 1.28 12.66
N LEU A 47 9.36 1.23 12.10
CA LEU A 47 9.57 1.02 10.66
C LEU A 47 9.01 -0.31 10.13
N GLY A 48 9.03 -1.37 10.95
CA GLY A 48 8.42 -2.65 10.60
C GLY A 48 6.91 -2.55 10.46
N VAL A 49 6.24 -1.86 11.40
CA VAL A 49 4.79 -1.64 11.38
C VAL A 49 4.40 -0.74 10.21
N ALA A 50 5.20 0.29 9.93
CA ALA A 50 5.02 1.14 8.75
C ALA A 50 5.09 0.33 7.45
N PHE A 51 6.04 -0.61 7.37
CA PHE A 51 6.20 -1.48 6.21
C PHE A 51 5.06 -2.50 6.09
N ASP A 52 4.62 -3.10 7.20
CA ASP A 52 3.46 -4.00 7.22
C ASP A 52 2.19 -3.29 6.74
N HIS A 53 1.97 -2.04 7.16
CA HIS A 53 0.84 -1.24 6.69
C HIS A 53 0.91 -0.95 5.19
N LEU A 54 2.12 -0.65 4.68
CA LEU A 54 2.33 -0.48 3.24
C LEU A 54 2.04 -1.77 2.45
N LEU A 55 2.49 -2.93 2.95
CA LEU A 55 2.19 -4.22 2.33
C LEU A 55 0.70 -4.52 2.35
N TYR A 56 0.03 -4.26 3.47
CA TYR A 56 -1.42 -4.37 3.59
C TYR A 56 -2.12 -3.52 2.51
N MET A 57 -1.74 -2.24 2.36
CA MET A 57 -2.32 -1.36 1.34
C MET A 57 -2.22 -1.94 -0.07
N VAL A 58 -1.03 -2.41 -0.44
CA VAL A 58 -0.74 -2.91 -1.79
C VAL A 58 -1.40 -4.26 -2.05
N LEU A 59 -1.30 -5.20 -1.10
CA LEU A 59 -1.76 -6.58 -1.29
C LEU A 59 -3.28 -6.69 -1.17
N GLU A 60 -3.91 -5.96 -0.25
CA GLU A 60 -5.36 -6.00 -0.06
C GLU A 60 -6.09 -5.45 -1.29
N THR A 61 -5.60 -4.32 -1.82
CA THR A 61 -6.23 -3.65 -2.96
C THR A 61 -5.82 -4.20 -4.32
N GLU A 62 -4.81 -5.08 -4.36
CA GLU A 62 -4.24 -5.66 -5.58
C GLU A 62 -3.82 -4.61 -6.62
N ILE A 63 -3.51 -3.38 -6.18
CA ILE A 63 -3.07 -2.31 -7.07
C ILE A 63 -1.74 -2.64 -7.74
N ALA A 64 -1.62 -2.28 -9.01
CA ALA A 64 -0.36 -2.36 -9.72
C ALA A 64 0.55 -1.18 -9.32
N MET A 65 1.80 -1.50 -8.98
CA MET A 65 2.83 -0.54 -8.59
C MET A 65 3.87 -0.40 -9.71
N SER A 66 4.59 0.72 -9.77
CA SER A 66 5.73 0.88 -10.68
C SER A 66 6.81 -0.18 -10.41
N SER A 67 7.56 -0.56 -11.45
CA SER A 67 8.68 -1.51 -11.31
C SER A 67 9.68 -1.06 -10.24
N THR A 68 10.03 0.23 -10.22
CA THR A 68 10.92 0.81 -9.20
C THR A 68 10.36 0.65 -7.79
N SER A 69 9.07 0.91 -7.56
CA SER A 69 8.48 0.69 -6.24
C SER A 69 8.40 -0.79 -5.86
N VAL A 70 8.16 -1.69 -6.83
CA VAL A 70 8.16 -3.13 -6.57
C VAL A 70 9.55 -3.63 -6.18
N ASP A 71 10.60 -3.14 -6.84
CA ASP A 71 11.97 -3.50 -6.50
C ASP A 71 12.34 -3.01 -5.09
N LEU A 72 12.01 -1.76 -4.77
CA LEU A 72 12.21 -1.21 -3.42
C LEU A 72 11.41 -1.97 -2.35
N LEU A 73 10.19 -2.42 -2.64
CA LEU A 73 9.39 -3.23 -1.70
C LEU A 73 10.07 -4.57 -1.41
N LYS A 74 10.64 -5.22 -2.44
CA LYS A 74 11.37 -6.49 -2.29
C LYS A 74 12.67 -6.31 -1.52
N GLU A 75 13.43 -5.25 -1.80
CA GLU A 75 14.64 -4.90 -1.06
C GLU A 75 14.34 -4.63 0.42
N THR A 76 13.28 -3.86 0.68
CA THR A 76 12.85 -3.55 2.06
C THR A 76 12.38 -4.80 2.79
N ALA A 77 11.60 -5.68 2.13
CA ALA A 77 11.19 -6.96 2.71
C ALA A 77 12.41 -7.82 3.07
N ALA A 78 13.41 -7.90 2.18
CA ALA A 78 14.65 -8.63 2.45
C ALA A 78 15.42 -8.05 3.64
N ALA A 79 15.48 -6.72 3.79
CA ALA A 79 16.10 -6.05 4.93
C ALA A 79 15.41 -6.39 6.26
N PHE A 80 14.10 -6.63 6.25
CA PHE A 80 13.33 -7.11 7.40
C PHE A 80 13.36 -8.64 7.58
N GLY A 81 14.06 -9.39 6.71
CA GLY A 81 14.10 -10.86 6.76
C GLY A 81 12.79 -11.54 6.32
N LEU A 82 11.97 -10.82 5.55
CA LEU A 82 10.68 -11.30 5.05
C LEU A 82 10.83 -11.90 3.64
N ALA A 83 9.87 -12.74 3.27
CA ALA A 83 9.77 -13.22 1.89
C ALA A 83 9.42 -12.06 0.94
N PRO A 84 9.92 -12.07 -0.31
CA PRO A 84 9.63 -11.00 -1.26
C PRO A 84 8.12 -10.94 -1.54
N PRO A 85 7.48 -9.75 -1.44
CA PRO A 85 6.05 -9.62 -1.64
C PRO A 85 5.69 -9.85 -3.11
N ARG A 86 4.52 -10.45 -3.35
CA ARG A 86 3.98 -10.70 -4.69
C ARG A 86 3.11 -9.51 -5.10
N VAL A 87 3.74 -8.52 -5.74
CA VAL A 87 3.10 -7.28 -6.17
C VAL A 87 3.06 -7.20 -7.68
N SER A 88 1.91 -6.81 -8.23
CA SER A 88 1.71 -6.58 -9.66
C SER A 88 2.46 -5.33 -10.13
N ILE A 89 3.05 -5.39 -11.32
CA ILE A 89 3.76 -4.27 -11.93
C ILE A 89 2.83 -3.56 -12.92
N ALA A 90 2.72 -2.24 -12.83
CA ALA A 90 2.02 -1.42 -13.81
C ALA A 90 2.83 -1.41 -15.13
N MET A 91 2.16 -1.72 -16.24
CA MET A 91 2.73 -1.66 -17.59
C MET A 91 2.98 -0.23 -18.07
#